data_AF-A0A9N8DJZ7-F1
#
_entry.id   AF-A0A9N8DJZ7-F1
#
_cell.length_a   1.000
_cell.length_b   1.000
_cell.length_c   1.000
_cell.angle_alpha   90.00
_cell.angle_beta   90.00
_cell.angle_gamma   90.00
#
_symmetry.space_group_name_H-M   'P 1'
#
loop_
_entity.id
_entity.type
_entity.pdbx_description
1 polymer ?
#
loop_
_entity_poly.entity_id
_entity_poly.type
_entity_poly.pdbx_seq_one_letter_code
_entity_poly.pdbx_strand_id
1 'polypeptide(L)'
;MCTTTQLQLQVQQSQTSQKLVGPIKRRPLFDLVLPTSTTTTGGDNQCQRQPAAKKRRITFTENLVTSYHAIPCLSELSEEELDQCYYKKRDLKIIKSQATKDMKAHERGTGTGGTTCSSEASFCARGLERRSRQGAKQFRQSKTKGWRAVFLEQARQRTSLHQVVNGKVYLAKVYQEVTKPSSWAAQGVAARDAQEAARIYLLSSASIKSLLPTNSTCTPPSPSSSKQCQQQ
;
A
#
# COMPACT_ATOMS: atom_id res chain seq x y z
N MET A 1 -17.85 26.97 -51.79
CA MET A 1 -18.91 25.97 -51.51
C MET A 1 -18.24 24.80 -50.80
N CYS A 2 -18.43 24.68 -49.48
CA CYS A 2 -17.70 23.75 -48.62
C CYS A 2 -18.63 22.57 -48.28
N THR A 3 -18.32 21.38 -48.78
CA THR A 3 -19.13 20.18 -48.60
C THR A 3 -18.71 19.42 -47.34
N THR A 4 -19.40 19.71 -46.24
CA THR A 4 -19.28 18.96 -44.97
C THR A 4 -19.84 17.55 -45.16
N THR A 5 -18.94 16.56 -45.21
CA THR A 5 -19.31 15.14 -45.30
C THR A 5 -19.62 14.63 -43.89
N GLN A 6 -20.89 14.40 -43.61
CA GLN A 6 -21.37 13.85 -42.34
C GLN A 6 -21.20 12.33 -42.35
N LEU A 7 -20.23 11.80 -41.60
CA LEU A 7 -20.04 10.37 -41.38
C LEU A 7 -21.00 9.90 -40.29
N GLN A 8 -22.08 9.25 -40.72
CA GLN A 8 -23.08 8.63 -39.85
C GLN A 8 -22.54 7.28 -39.34
N LEU A 9 -22.01 7.26 -38.12
CA LEU A 9 -21.56 6.04 -37.45
C LEU A 9 -22.79 5.23 -36.99
N GLN A 10 -23.14 4.21 -37.77
CA GLN A 10 -24.22 3.28 -37.44
C GLN A 10 -23.71 2.27 -36.41
N VAL A 11 -24.00 2.50 -35.13
CA VAL A 11 -23.72 1.56 -34.04
C VAL A 11 -24.70 0.39 -34.17
N GLN A 12 -24.28 -0.69 -34.84
CA GLN A 12 -24.98 -1.97 -34.79
C GLN A 12 -24.86 -2.54 -33.37
N GLN A 13 -25.94 -2.39 -32.59
CA GLN A 13 -26.13 -3.13 -31.36
C GLN A 13 -26.37 -4.60 -31.71
N SER A 14 -25.32 -5.41 -31.68
CA SER A 14 -25.43 -6.86 -31.75
C SER A 14 -26.18 -7.36 -30.52
N GLN A 15 -27.44 -7.76 -30.75
CA GLN A 15 -28.25 -8.53 -29.81
C GLN A 15 -27.61 -9.92 -29.64
N THR A 16 -26.65 -10.01 -28.72
CA THR A 16 -26.15 -11.31 -28.28
C THR A 16 -27.25 -12.01 -27.50
N SER A 17 -27.87 -12.96 -28.19
CA SER A 17 -28.73 -14.02 -27.67
C SER A 17 -28.34 -14.43 -26.25
N GLN A 18 -29.23 -14.17 -25.29
CA GLN A 18 -29.17 -14.76 -23.96
C GLN A 18 -29.43 -16.27 -24.11
N LYS A 19 -28.37 -17.03 -24.39
CA LYS A 19 -28.39 -18.48 -24.19
C LYS A 19 -28.57 -18.71 -22.70
N LEU A 20 -29.75 -19.21 -22.34
CA LEU A 20 -30.12 -19.79 -21.06
C LEU A 20 -28.95 -20.59 -20.49
N VAL A 21 -28.24 -19.99 -19.55
CA VAL A 21 -27.31 -20.71 -18.68
C VAL A 21 -28.20 -21.58 -17.80
N GLY A 22 -28.25 -22.88 -18.14
CA GLY A 22 -28.94 -23.88 -17.32
C GLY A 22 -28.49 -23.78 -15.86
N PRO A 23 -29.30 -24.29 -14.91
CA PRO A 23 -29.02 -24.16 -13.49
C PRO A 23 -27.61 -24.69 -13.21
N ILE A 24 -26.73 -23.78 -12.83
CA ILE A 24 -25.41 -24.13 -12.31
C ILE A 24 -25.71 -24.98 -11.08
N LYS A 25 -25.56 -26.30 -11.20
CA LYS A 25 -25.48 -27.22 -10.06
C LYS A 25 -24.33 -26.70 -9.22
N ARG A 26 -24.67 -25.89 -8.21
CA ARG A 26 -23.74 -25.47 -7.18
C ARG A 26 -23.21 -26.78 -6.62
N ARG A 27 -21.96 -27.11 -6.91
CA ARG A 27 -21.26 -28.14 -6.15
C ARG A 27 -21.45 -27.76 -4.68
N PRO A 28 -21.84 -28.70 -3.80
CA PRO A 28 -21.91 -28.42 -2.39
C PRO A 28 -20.60 -27.77 -2.01
N LEU A 29 -20.74 -26.53 -1.52
CA LEU A 29 -19.67 -25.79 -0.89
C LEU A 29 -19.11 -26.77 0.14
N PHE A 30 -17.82 -27.13 0.00
CA PHE A 30 -17.05 -27.92 0.96
C PHE A 30 -17.80 -28.05 2.28
N ASP A 31 -18.24 -29.26 2.60
CA ASP A 31 -18.56 -29.61 3.98
C ASP A 31 -17.30 -29.28 4.77
N LEU A 32 -17.29 -28.06 5.31
CA LEU A 32 -16.48 -27.65 6.43
C LEU A 32 -16.99 -28.55 7.54
N VAL A 33 -16.43 -29.75 7.58
CA VAL A 33 -16.37 -30.59 8.76
C VAL A 33 -15.75 -29.69 9.82
N LEU A 34 -16.63 -29.04 10.58
CA LEU A 34 -16.29 -28.39 11.83
C LEU A 34 -15.62 -29.47 12.66
N PRO A 35 -14.33 -29.32 13.03
CA PRO A 35 -13.74 -30.22 13.99
C PRO A 35 -14.57 -30.09 15.26
N THR A 36 -15.35 -31.13 15.57
CA THR A 36 -16.01 -31.27 16.84
C THR A 36 -14.93 -31.31 17.90
N SER A 37 -14.95 -30.32 18.78
CA SER A 37 -14.04 -30.17 19.90
C SER A 37 -14.23 -31.38 20.83
N THR A 38 -13.44 -32.44 20.63
CA THR A 38 -13.28 -33.48 21.63
C THR A 38 -12.48 -32.88 22.78
N THR A 39 -13.18 -32.60 23.88
CA THR A 39 -12.64 -32.24 25.18
C THR A 39 -11.70 -33.35 25.64
N THR A 40 -10.43 -33.27 25.24
CA THR A 40 -9.35 -34.12 25.74
C THR A 40 -8.66 -33.35 26.84
N THR A 41 -8.98 -33.75 28.07
CA THR A 41 -8.33 -33.31 29.29
C THR A 41 -6.86 -33.71 29.27
N GLY A 42 -5.96 -32.74 29.40
CA GLY A 42 -4.56 -32.97 29.80
C GLY A 42 -3.65 -33.56 28.73
N GLY A 43 -3.24 -32.75 27.76
CA GLY A 43 -2.10 -33.06 26.89
C GLY A 43 -1.23 -31.82 26.75
N ASP A 44 0.05 -31.94 27.11
CA ASP A 44 1.04 -30.87 27.10
C ASP A 44 0.98 -30.07 25.80
N ASN A 45 0.73 -28.77 25.94
CA ASN A 45 0.77 -27.79 24.86
C ASN A 45 2.22 -27.64 24.36
N GLN A 46 2.72 -28.63 23.62
CA GLN A 46 3.84 -28.41 22.72
C GLN A 46 3.36 -27.48 21.62
N CYS A 47 3.59 -26.19 21.87
CA CYS A 47 3.52 -25.11 20.91
C CYS A 47 4.35 -25.53 19.69
N GLN A 48 3.70 -26.09 18.68
CA GLN A 48 4.36 -26.44 17.42
C GLN A 48 4.98 -25.17 16.88
N ARG A 49 6.30 -25.07 17.05
CA ARG A 49 7.11 -23.94 16.61
C ARG A 49 6.80 -23.72 15.14
N GLN A 50 6.14 -22.61 14.86
CA GLN A 50 5.86 -22.23 13.48
C GLN A 50 7.19 -22.22 12.71
N PRO A 51 7.19 -22.66 11.43
CA PRO A 51 8.39 -22.68 10.62
C PRO A 51 9.05 -21.31 10.69
N ALA A 52 10.35 -21.30 11.03
CA ALA A 52 11.12 -20.09 11.29
C ALA A 52 10.80 -19.03 10.24
N ALA A 53 10.21 -17.91 10.70
CA ALA A 53 9.72 -16.87 9.81
C ALA A 53 10.88 -16.43 8.91
N LYS A 54 10.65 -16.49 7.59
CA LYS A 54 11.67 -16.16 6.59
C LYS A 54 12.23 -14.76 6.88
N LYS A 55 13.51 -14.67 7.25
CA LYS A 55 14.16 -13.41 7.62
C LYS A 55 14.03 -12.40 6.48
N ARG A 56 13.37 -11.27 6.77
CA ARG A 56 13.18 -10.19 5.80
C ARG A 56 14.50 -9.43 5.64
N ARG A 57 14.91 -9.22 4.40
CA ARG A 57 16.14 -8.48 4.05
C ARG A 57 15.75 -7.25 3.26
N ILE A 58 16.31 -6.10 3.61
CA ILE A 58 16.22 -4.88 2.82
C ILE A 58 17.54 -4.75 2.06
N THR A 59 17.46 -4.47 0.77
CA THR A 59 18.61 -4.20 -0.10
C THR A 59 18.46 -2.81 -0.67
N PHE A 60 19.52 -2.01 -0.55
CA PHE A 60 19.69 -0.76 -1.27
C PHE A 60 20.77 -1.02 -2.34
N THR A 61 20.42 -0.94 -3.63
CA THR A 61 21.38 -1.05 -4.77
C THR A 61 21.79 0.36 -5.24
N GLU A 62 22.98 0.60 -5.83
CA GLU A 62 23.73 -0.29 -6.74
C GLU A 62 25.26 -0.31 -6.57
N ASN A 63 25.90 0.55 -5.76
CA ASN A 63 27.39 0.71 -5.80
C ASN A 63 28.13 0.71 -4.45
N LEU A 64 27.51 0.28 -3.34
CA LEU A 64 28.17 0.27 -2.03
C LEU A 64 28.09 -1.12 -1.38
N VAL A 65 29.21 -1.53 -0.77
CA VAL A 65 29.38 -2.75 0.02
C VAL A 65 28.08 -3.07 0.75
N THR A 66 27.46 -4.20 0.39
CA THR A 66 26.08 -4.52 0.74
C THR A 66 25.98 -4.83 2.23
N SER A 67 25.83 -3.81 3.08
CA SER A 67 25.52 -4.04 4.49
C SER A 67 24.07 -4.47 4.60
N TYR A 68 23.86 -5.73 5.00
CA TYR A 68 22.52 -6.24 5.25
C TYR A 68 22.16 -5.96 6.70
N HIS A 69 21.19 -5.10 6.93
CA HIS A 69 20.52 -5.03 8.23
C HIS A 69 19.40 -6.06 8.26
N ALA A 70 19.58 -7.13 9.05
CA ALA A 70 18.50 -8.06 9.32
C ALA A 70 17.47 -7.35 10.20
N ILE A 71 16.21 -7.32 9.77
CA ILE A 71 15.14 -6.80 10.64
C ILE A 71 14.75 -7.93 11.58
N PRO A 72 14.99 -7.80 12.91
CA PRO A 72 14.60 -8.81 13.86
C PRO A 72 13.08 -9.02 13.81
N CYS A 73 12.67 -10.27 13.96
CA CYS A 73 11.27 -10.57 14.19
C CYS A 73 10.83 -10.02 15.55
N LEU A 74 9.54 -9.72 15.73
CA LEU A 74 9.01 -9.32 17.05
C LEU A 74 9.30 -10.35 18.15
N SER A 75 9.44 -11.63 17.79
CA SER A 75 9.81 -12.71 18.71
C SER A 75 11.31 -12.77 19.04
N GLU A 76 12.15 -12.03 18.30
CA GLU A 76 13.60 -11.95 18.50
C GLU A 76 13.99 -10.70 19.31
N LEU A 77 13.05 -9.78 19.57
CA LEU A 77 13.28 -8.59 20.39
C LEU A 77 13.20 -8.93 21.88
N SER A 78 14.03 -8.27 22.68
CA SER A 78 13.97 -8.42 24.14
C SER A 78 12.72 -7.76 24.71
N GLU A 79 12.35 -8.10 25.96
CA GLU A 79 11.19 -7.48 26.61
C GLU A 79 11.39 -5.98 26.81
N GLU A 80 12.63 -5.53 27.08
CA GLU A 80 12.99 -4.13 27.21
C GLU A 80 12.84 -3.36 25.89
N GLU A 81 13.25 -3.96 24.76
CA GLU A 81 13.09 -3.38 23.43
C GLU A 81 11.62 -3.32 23.01
N LEU A 82 10.86 -4.39 23.29
CA LEU A 82 9.40 -4.38 23.15
C LEU A 82 8.78 -3.32 24.04
N ASP A 83 9.41 -3.03 25.19
CA ASP A 83 8.92 -2.03 26.10
C ASP A 83 9.13 -0.60 25.63
N GLN A 84 10.24 -0.37 24.93
CA GLN A 84 10.59 0.88 24.26
C GLN A 84 9.87 1.10 22.93
N CYS A 85 9.13 0.11 22.42
CA CYS A 85 8.36 0.28 21.19
C CYS A 85 7.29 1.37 21.33
N TYR A 86 7.24 2.27 20.35
CA TYR A 86 6.32 3.42 20.33
C TYR A 86 4.82 3.05 20.45
N TYR A 87 4.45 1.87 19.97
CA TYR A 87 3.09 1.35 20.05
C TYR A 87 3.07 -0.08 20.58
N LYS A 88 2.25 -0.32 21.59
CA LYS A 88 1.97 -1.67 22.08
C LYS A 88 0.98 -2.39 21.18
N LYS A 89 0.90 -3.71 21.32
CA LYS A 89 -0.07 -4.54 20.57
C LYS A 89 -1.52 -4.07 20.75
N ARG A 90 -1.88 -3.60 21.96
CA ARG A 90 -3.21 -3.04 22.25
C ARG A 90 -3.45 -1.74 21.47
N ASP A 91 -2.46 -0.86 21.41
CA ASP A 91 -2.58 0.45 20.77
C ASP A 91 -2.73 0.27 19.26
N LEU A 92 -1.95 -0.64 18.67
CA LEU A 92 -2.09 -1.01 17.26
C LEU A 92 -3.48 -1.56 16.93
N LYS A 93 -4.13 -2.30 17.85
CA LYS A 93 -5.50 -2.78 17.66
C LYS A 93 -6.50 -1.62 17.68
N ILE A 94 -6.34 -0.68 18.61
CA ILE A 94 -7.18 0.51 18.72
C ILE A 94 -7.03 1.38 17.48
N ILE A 95 -5.81 1.73 17.08
CA ILE A 95 -5.50 2.53 15.88
C ILE A 95 -6.13 1.89 14.63
N LYS A 96 -5.96 0.57 14.44
CA LYS A 96 -6.56 -0.14 13.31
C LYS A 96 -8.09 -0.12 13.34
N SER A 97 -8.69 -0.29 14.51
CA SER A 97 -10.14 -0.22 14.68
C SER A 97 -10.66 1.17 14.36
N GLN A 98 -10.01 2.22 14.87
CA GLN A 98 -10.40 3.61 14.63
C GLN A 98 -10.30 3.97 13.14
N ALA A 99 -9.16 3.69 12.51
CA ALA A 99 -8.97 3.92 11.07
C ALA A 99 -10.02 3.20 10.21
N THR A 100 -10.46 2.00 10.64
CA THR A 100 -11.53 1.26 9.94
C THR A 100 -12.90 1.93 10.12
N LYS A 101 -13.19 2.49 11.29
CA LYS A 101 -14.44 3.24 11.55
C LYS A 101 -14.47 4.52 10.72
N ASP A 102 -13.37 5.29 10.74
CA ASP A 102 -13.26 6.55 10.00
C ASP A 102 -13.44 6.33 8.49
N MET A 103 -12.81 5.28 7.95
CA MET A 103 -13.01 4.87 6.56
C MET A 103 -14.47 4.55 6.24
N LYS A 104 -15.16 3.78 7.11
CA LYS A 104 -16.58 3.45 6.89
C LYS A 104 -17.47 4.68 6.98
N ALA A 105 -17.19 5.61 7.89
CA ALA A 105 -17.92 6.85 8.03
C ALA A 105 -17.74 7.73 6.78
N HIS A 106 -16.52 7.81 6.27
CA HIS A 106 -16.19 8.51 5.02
C HIS A 106 -16.90 7.87 3.80
N GLU A 107 -16.88 6.54 3.66
CA GLU A 107 -17.57 5.83 2.57
C GLU A 107 -19.10 6.06 2.58
N ARG A 108 -19.68 6.23 3.76
CA ARG A 108 -21.13 6.47 3.92
C ARG A 108 -21.50 7.94 3.75
N GLY A 109 -20.53 8.85 3.66
CA GLY A 109 -20.79 10.30 3.73
C GLY A 109 -21.36 10.76 5.08
N THR A 110 -21.31 9.90 6.11
CA THR A 110 -21.86 10.16 7.45
C THR A 110 -20.77 10.55 8.44
N GLY A 111 -19.58 10.93 7.96
CA GLY A 111 -18.54 11.48 8.84
C GLY A 111 -19.14 12.65 9.61
N THR A 112 -19.17 12.55 10.95
CA THR A 112 -19.75 13.50 11.90
C THR A 112 -19.06 14.88 11.94
N GLY A 113 -18.43 15.28 10.85
CA GLY A 113 -18.05 16.65 10.55
C GLY A 113 -19.06 17.25 9.57
N GLY A 114 -20.22 17.65 10.09
CA GLY A 114 -21.08 18.66 9.43
C GLY A 114 -20.41 20.04 9.36
N THR A 115 -19.22 20.18 9.94
CA THR A 115 -18.25 21.17 9.50
C THR A 115 -17.76 20.71 8.14
N THR A 116 -18.18 21.41 7.10
CA THR A 116 -17.40 21.57 5.88
C THR A 116 -15.93 21.73 6.30
N CYS A 117 -15.18 20.64 6.35
CA CYS A 117 -13.73 20.66 6.46
C CYS A 117 -13.27 21.27 5.15
N SER A 118 -13.32 22.60 5.15
CA SER A 118 -12.81 23.48 4.14
C SER A 118 -11.37 23.04 3.91
N SER A 119 -11.17 22.48 2.72
CA SER A 119 -9.94 22.58 1.94
C SER A 119 -8.68 21.78 2.31
N GLU A 120 -8.35 21.36 3.54
CA GLU A 120 -6.95 20.89 3.76
C GLU A 120 -6.70 19.54 4.47
N ALA A 121 -7.59 19.02 5.31
CA ALA A 121 -7.36 17.71 5.95
C ALA A 121 -7.89 16.56 5.07
N SER A 122 -7.23 16.31 3.92
CA SER A 122 -7.66 15.23 3.02
C SER A 122 -7.64 13.89 3.76
N PHE A 123 -8.79 13.23 3.88
CA PHE A 123 -8.85 11.88 4.43
C PHE A 123 -7.98 10.97 3.57
N CYS A 124 -6.85 10.53 4.12
CA CYS A 124 -5.92 9.69 3.40
C CYS A 124 -6.43 8.24 3.44
N ALA A 125 -7.18 7.83 2.41
CA ALA A 125 -7.63 6.45 2.25
C ALA A 125 -6.48 5.47 1.89
N ARG A 126 -5.22 5.93 1.83
CA ARG A 126 -4.06 5.14 1.43
C ARG A 126 -3.79 4.04 2.46
N GLY A 127 -3.39 2.85 1.97
CA GLY A 127 -3.16 1.68 2.82
C GLY A 127 -4.45 1.03 3.37
N LEU A 128 -5.61 1.67 3.21
CA LEU A 128 -6.93 1.12 3.56
C LEU A 128 -7.64 0.47 2.37
N GLU A 129 -7.01 0.43 1.20
CA GLU A 129 -7.54 -0.16 -0.03
C GLU A 129 -8.02 -1.61 0.15
N ARG A 130 -7.36 -2.41 1.00
CA ARG A 130 -7.81 -3.78 1.30
C ARG A 130 -8.72 -3.88 2.53
N ARG A 131 -8.93 -2.77 3.23
CA ARG A 131 -9.80 -2.68 4.42
C ARG A 131 -11.23 -2.33 4.02
N SER A 132 -11.41 -1.54 2.96
CA SER A 132 -12.73 -1.32 2.36
C SER A 132 -13.25 -2.58 1.67
N ARG A 133 -14.57 -2.77 1.70
CA ARG A 133 -15.22 -3.86 0.97
C ARG A 133 -14.96 -3.74 -0.53
N GLN A 134 -14.98 -2.51 -1.05
CA GLN A 134 -14.82 -2.22 -2.46
C GLN A 134 -13.38 -2.44 -2.92
N GLY A 135 -12.38 -1.91 -2.22
CA GLY A 135 -10.99 -2.11 -2.63
C GLY A 135 -10.52 -3.56 -2.40
N ALA A 136 -11.03 -4.27 -1.37
CA ALA A 136 -10.82 -5.71 -1.23
C ALA A 136 -11.46 -6.52 -2.38
N LYS A 137 -12.63 -6.08 -2.87
CA LYS A 137 -13.27 -6.67 -4.07
C LYS A 137 -12.44 -6.40 -5.32
N GLN A 138 -12.02 -5.17 -5.54
CA GLN A 138 -11.19 -4.78 -6.68
C GLN A 138 -9.85 -5.52 -6.69
N PHE A 139 -9.18 -5.63 -5.53
CA PHE A 139 -7.94 -6.39 -5.40
C PHE A 139 -8.13 -7.86 -5.80
N ARG A 140 -9.19 -8.51 -5.31
CA ARG A 140 -9.52 -9.89 -5.68
C ARG A 140 -9.80 -10.01 -7.17
N GLN A 141 -10.55 -9.08 -7.76
CA GLN A 141 -10.85 -9.06 -9.19
C GLN A 141 -9.57 -8.91 -10.04
N SER A 142 -8.69 -7.97 -9.69
CA SER A 142 -7.41 -7.78 -10.40
C SER A 142 -6.54 -9.03 -10.32
N LYS A 143 -6.45 -9.66 -9.14
CA LYS A 143 -5.71 -10.92 -8.94
C LYS A 143 -6.29 -12.04 -9.81
N THR A 144 -7.61 -12.23 -9.76
CA THR A 144 -8.30 -13.24 -10.58
C THR A 144 -8.12 -12.98 -12.07
N LYS A 145 -8.16 -11.72 -12.50
CA LYS A 145 -7.94 -11.34 -13.90
C LYS A 145 -6.54 -11.70 -14.37
N GLY A 146 -5.51 -11.42 -13.57
CA GLY A 146 -4.13 -11.81 -13.85
C GLY A 146 -3.96 -13.32 -13.99
N TRP A 147 -4.51 -14.10 -13.05
CA TRP A 147 -4.47 -15.56 -13.12
C TRP A 147 -5.23 -16.13 -14.32
N ARG A 148 -6.42 -15.59 -14.58
CA ARG A 148 -7.23 -16.00 -15.74
C ARG A 148 -6.48 -15.76 -17.05
N ALA A 149 -5.81 -14.63 -17.20
CA ALA A 149 -5.02 -14.32 -18.40
C ALA A 149 -3.89 -15.34 -18.62
N VAL A 150 -3.15 -15.69 -17.56
CA VAL A 150 -2.10 -16.71 -17.60
C VAL A 150 -2.67 -18.07 -17.98
N PHE A 151 -3.78 -18.50 -17.38
CA PHE A 151 -4.38 -19.81 -17.68
C PHE A 151 -4.95 -19.90 -19.09
N LEU A 152 -5.58 -18.84 -19.58
CA LEU A 152 -6.06 -18.79 -20.96
C LEU A 152 -4.90 -18.89 -21.95
N GLU A 153 -3.80 -18.18 -21.68
CA GLU A 153 -2.61 -18.26 -22.53
C GLU A 153 -1.95 -19.64 -22.48
N GLN A 154 -1.84 -20.25 -21.30
CA GLN A 154 -1.36 -21.64 -21.18
C GLN A 154 -2.24 -22.62 -21.95
N ALA A 155 -3.56 -22.47 -21.88
CA ALA A 155 -4.49 -23.30 -22.65
C ALA A 155 -4.29 -23.09 -24.15
N ARG A 156 -4.14 -21.84 -24.61
CA ARG A 156 -3.84 -21.51 -26.01
C ARG A 156 -2.54 -22.16 -26.48
N GLN A 157 -1.48 -22.12 -25.67
CA GLN A 157 -0.19 -22.73 -25.98
C GLN A 157 -0.26 -24.26 -26.09
N ARG A 158 -1.13 -24.93 -25.32
CA ARG A 158 -1.33 -26.39 -25.41
C ARG A 158 -2.06 -26.82 -26.69
N THR A 159 -3.03 -26.02 -27.14
CA THR A 159 -3.83 -26.32 -28.34
C THR A 159 -3.11 -25.93 -29.64
N SER A 160 -2.19 -24.96 -29.58
CA SER A 160 -1.46 -24.51 -30.77
C SER A 160 -0.44 -25.57 -31.18
N LEU A 161 -0.58 -26.13 -32.39
CA LEU A 161 0.29 -27.16 -32.95
C LEU A 161 1.76 -26.72 -33.10
N HIS A 162 2.01 -25.42 -33.17
CA HIS A 162 3.37 -24.86 -33.21
C HIS A 162 3.91 -24.70 -31.80
N GLN A 163 5.01 -25.41 -31.50
CA GLN A 163 5.79 -25.20 -30.28
C GLN A 163 6.17 -23.71 -30.16
N VAL A 164 5.63 -23.05 -29.14
CA VAL A 164 6.03 -21.69 -28.80
C VAL A 164 7.44 -21.76 -28.22
N VAL A 165 8.44 -21.40 -29.03
CA VAL A 165 9.87 -21.47 -28.69
C VAL A 165 10.22 -20.69 -27.40
N ASN A 166 9.34 -19.81 -26.91
CA ASN A 166 9.54 -19.06 -25.66
C ASN A 166 8.25 -18.88 -24.83
N GLY A 167 7.54 -19.98 -24.53
CA GLY A 167 6.26 -19.92 -23.79
C GLY A 167 6.31 -19.11 -22.49
N LYS A 168 7.43 -19.16 -21.75
CA LYS A 168 7.62 -18.40 -20.49
C LYS A 168 7.65 -16.88 -20.70
N VAL A 169 8.34 -16.40 -21.72
CA VAL A 169 8.45 -14.96 -22.03
C VAL A 169 7.07 -14.41 -22.41
N TYR A 170 6.31 -15.19 -23.18
CA TYR A 170 4.98 -14.79 -23.60
C TYR A 170 3.99 -14.75 -22.43
N LEU A 171 4.04 -15.72 -21.52
CA LEU A 171 3.23 -15.70 -20.30
C LEU A 171 3.53 -14.48 -19.42
N ALA A 172 4.81 -14.13 -19.27
CA ALA A 172 5.22 -12.93 -18.55
C ALA A 172 4.67 -11.66 -19.21
N LYS A 173 4.73 -11.56 -20.54
CA LYS A 173 4.18 -10.44 -21.30
C LYS A 173 2.66 -10.29 -21.11
N VAL A 174 1.90 -11.39 -21.25
CA VAL A 174 0.44 -11.38 -21.06
C VAL A 174 0.08 -10.97 -19.62
N TYR A 175 0.80 -11.49 -18.62
CA TYR A 175 0.60 -11.07 -17.24
C TYR A 175 0.93 -9.59 -17.03
N GLN A 176 2.04 -9.11 -17.61
CA GLN A 176 2.45 -7.71 -17.54
C GLN A 176 1.37 -6.81 -18.14
N GLU A 177 0.85 -7.12 -19.33
CA GLU A 177 -0.19 -6.31 -19.99
C GLU A 177 -1.44 -6.17 -19.13
N VAL A 178 -1.87 -7.25 -18.48
CA VAL A 178 -3.06 -7.23 -17.61
C VAL A 178 -2.80 -6.50 -16.28
N THR A 179 -1.58 -6.52 -15.77
CA THR A 179 -1.21 -5.89 -14.49
C THR A 179 -0.69 -4.45 -14.63
N LYS A 180 -0.31 -4.02 -15.84
CA LYS A 180 0.25 -2.70 -16.15
C LYS A 180 -0.63 -1.53 -15.68
N PRO A 181 -1.96 -1.53 -15.87
CA PRO A 181 -2.80 -0.44 -15.37
C PRO A 181 -2.75 -0.29 -13.84
N SER A 182 -2.67 -1.41 -13.11
CA SER A 182 -2.52 -1.37 -11.64
C SER A 182 -1.14 -0.83 -11.24
N SER A 183 -0.09 -1.17 -11.99
CA SER A 183 1.25 -0.62 -11.78
C SER A 183 1.26 0.90 -12.00
N TRP A 184 0.66 1.40 -13.08
CA TRP A 184 0.57 2.83 -13.36
C TRP A 184 -0.27 3.58 -12.33
N ALA A 185 -1.38 3.00 -11.90
CA ALA A 185 -2.18 3.57 -10.82
C ALA A 185 -1.36 3.71 -9.52
N ALA A 186 -0.58 2.69 -9.17
CA ALA A 186 0.30 2.73 -8.00
C ALA A 186 1.41 3.78 -8.16
N GLN A 187 2.02 3.91 -9.34
CA GLN A 187 3.01 4.95 -9.63
C GLN A 187 2.42 6.36 -9.52
N GLY A 188 1.21 6.58 -10.06
CA GLY A 188 0.53 7.88 -9.95
C GLY A 188 0.12 8.23 -8.53
N VAL A 189 -0.18 7.24 -7.68
CA VAL A 189 -0.32 7.47 -6.24
C VAL A 189 1.03 7.88 -5.67
N ALA A 190 2.07 7.06 -5.82
CA ALA A 190 3.40 7.33 -5.27
C ALA A 190 3.98 8.70 -5.67
N ALA A 191 3.77 9.15 -6.90
CA ALA A 191 4.19 10.48 -7.36
C ALA A 191 3.49 11.60 -6.59
N ARG A 192 2.18 11.47 -6.33
CA ARG A 192 1.43 12.42 -5.49
C ARG A 192 1.88 12.37 -4.04
N ASP A 193 2.23 11.19 -3.52
CA ASP A 193 2.79 11.04 -2.16
C ASP A 193 4.11 11.78 -2.04
N ALA A 194 4.99 11.64 -3.04
CA ALA A 194 6.28 12.34 -3.07
C ALA A 194 6.09 13.86 -3.10
N GLN A 195 5.16 14.36 -3.92
CA GLN A 195 4.84 15.80 -3.98
C GLN A 195 4.29 16.32 -2.65
N GLU A 196 3.36 15.60 -2.04
CA GLU A 196 2.76 16.00 -0.77
C GLU A 196 3.78 15.98 0.38
N ALA A 197 4.63 14.96 0.43
CA ALA A 197 5.72 14.88 1.41
C ALA A 197 6.70 16.04 1.25
N ALA A 198 7.07 16.39 0.00
CA ALA A 198 7.91 17.54 -0.27
C ALA A 198 7.25 18.85 0.18
N ARG A 199 5.95 19.02 -0.04
CA ARG A 199 5.17 20.17 0.42
C ARG A 199 5.19 20.29 1.95
N ILE A 200 4.88 19.21 2.66
CA ILE A 200 4.89 19.18 4.14
C ILE A 200 6.28 19.51 4.67
N TYR A 201 7.33 18.94 4.07
CA TYR A 201 8.71 19.20 4.46
C TYR A 201 9.06 20.69 4.30
N LEU A 202 8.74 21.29 3.16
CA LEU A 202 8.97 22.72 2.92
C LEU A 202 8.24 23.59 3.96
N LEU A 203 6.96 23.32 4.22
CA LEU A 203 6.17 24.05 5.22
C LEU A 203 6.74 23.90 6.64
N SER A 204 7.14 22.68 7.03
CA SER A 204 7.76 22.43 8.33
C SER A 204 9.09 23.16 8.47
N SER A 205 9.91 23.19 7.42
CA SER A 205 11.20 23.87 7.43
C SER A 205 11.07 25.39 7.50
N ALA A 206 10.04 25.96 6.87
CA ALA A 206 9.74 27.38 6.95
C ALA A 206 9.27 27.78 8.35
N SER A 207 8.41 26.96 8.98
CA SER A 207 7.96 27.19 10.36
C SER A 207 9.09 27.08 11.39
N ILE A 208 10.05 26.16 11.19
CA ILE A 208 11.22 26.05 12.07
C ILE A 208 12.13 27.27 11.94
N LYS A 209 12.31 27.80 10.72
CA LYS A 209 13.13 29.00 10.49
C LYS A 209 12.55 30.25 11.16
N SER A 210 11.24 30.36 11.34
CA SER A 210 10.64 31.50 12.06
C SER A 210 10.73 31.39 13.59
N LEU A 211 11.01 30.20 14.13
CA LEU A 211 11.15 29.96 15.57
C LEU A 211 12.59 30.07 16.06
N LEU A 212 13.57 30.06 15.17
CA LEU A 212 14.93 30.42 15.53
C LEU A 212 14.95 31.92 15.80
N PRO A 213 15.25 32.36 17.04
CA PRO A 213 15.37 33.77 17.35
C PRO A 213 16.40 34.35 16.38
N THR A 214 15.97 35.28 15.53
CA THR A 214 16.89 36.09 14.74
C THR A 214 17.74 36.80 15.78
N ASN A 215 18.96 36.28 15.99
CA ASN A 215 19.87 36.75 17.00
C ASN A 215 19.80 38.26 17.02
N SER A 216 19.30 38.80 18.15
CA SER A 216 19.50 40.18 18.51
C SER A 216 20.95 40.48 18.18
N THR A 217 21.17 41.37 17.22
CA THR A 217 22.48 41.82 16.79
C THR A 217 23.33 41.97 18.03
N CYS A 218 24.22 40.99 18.26
CA CYS A 218 25.14 41.03 19.37
C CYS A 218 26.19 42.02 18.89
N THR A 219 25.88 43.30 19.06
CA THR A 219 26.79 44.40 18.77
C THR A 219 28.05 44.07 19.57
N PRO A 220 29.18 43.80 18.91
CA PRO A 220 30.39 43.47 19.65
C PRO A 220 30.68 44.62 20.61
N PRO A 221 30.94 44.34 21.90
CA PRO A 221 31.26 45.40 22.85
C PRO A 221 32.47 46.16 22.32
N SER A 222 32.33 47.48 22.18
CA SER A 222 33.40 48.37 21.74
C SER A 222 34.66 48.11 22.56
N PRO A 223 35.84 48.02 21.91
CA PRO A 223 37.09 47.77 22.61
C PRO A 223 37.35 48.89 23.63
N SER A 224 37.22 48.57 24.92
CA SER A 224 37.56 49.48 26.00
C SER A 224 39.07 49.66 26.04
N SER A 225 39.50 50.91 25.93
CA SER A 225 40.86 51.42 25.95
C SER A 225 41.73 50.76 27.02
N SER A 226 42.74 50.01 26.58
CA SER A 226 43.78 49.43 27.40
C SER A 226 44.60 50.52 28.09
N LYS A 227 44.64 50.46 29.42
CA LYS A 227 45.54 51.27 30.25
C LYS A 227 46.99 50.87 29.96
N GLN A 228 47.80 51.85 29.56
CA GLN A 228 49.26 51.74 29.52
C GLN A 228 49.80 51.42 30.91
N CYS A 229 50.43 50.27 31.07
CA CYS A 229 51.22 49.92 32.24
C CYS A 229 52.64 50.44 31.99
N GLN A 230 53.00 51.55 32.64
CA GLN A 230 54.37 52.07 32.66
C GLN A 230 55.23 51.13 33.50
N GLN A 231 56.28 50.57 32.89
CA GLN A 231 57.38 49.93 33.63
C GLN A 231 58.40 51.02 34.01
N GLN A 232 58.77 51.02 35.29
CA GLN A 232 59.93 51.73 35.84
C GLN A 232 61.17 50.83 35.76
#